data_AF-A0A0Q4S9Z1-F1
#
_entry.id   AF-A0A0Q4S9Z1-F1
#
_cell.length_a   1.000
_cell.length_b   1.000
_cell.length_c   1.000
_cell.angle_alpha   90.00
_cell.angle_beta   90.00
_cell.angle_gamma   90.00
#
_symmetry.space_group_name_H-M   'P 1'
#
loop_
_entity.id
_entity.type
_entity.pdbx_description
1 polymer ?
#
loop_
_entity_poly.entity_id
_entity_poly.type
_entity_poly.pdbx_seq_one_letter_code
_entity_poly.pdbx_strand_id
1 'polypeptide(L)'
;MKYYYYILYRIFNSLNDPKKQNNAGTISILLTNTSTLIVWFGIYTMLLYIDYYCFNISNILIPNKFFVLIYVVILALLNYYFFIKDKKFLNYGFEADKKGGYFIVGFIMLMAVSFVFIANENRENISKEREKARIENSK
;
A
#
# COMPACT_ATOMS: atom_id res chain seq x y z
N MET A 1 -6.22 -13.32 7.04
CA MET A 1 -5.57 -12.87 8.29
C MET A 1 -4.14 -13.37 8.46
N LYS A 2 -3.86 -14.68 8.36
CA LYS A 2 -2.51 -15.23 8.61
C LYS A 2 -1.39 -14.56 7.80
N TYR A 3 -1.61 -14.29 6.50
CA TYR A 3 -0.61 -13.63 5.65
C TYR A 3 -0.28 -12.19 6.08
N TYR A 4 -1.31 -11.40 6.42
CA TYR A 4 -1.10 -10.04 6.90
C TYR A 4 -0.41 -10.01 8.27
N TYR A 5 -0.82 -10.90 9.18
CA TYR A 5 -0.14 -11.07 10.45
C TYR A 5 1.30 -11.57 10.30
N TYR A 6 1.59 -12.40 9.30
CA TYR A 6 2.95 -12.80 8.97
C TYR A 6 3.79 -11.59 8.50
N ILE A 7 3.24 -10.73 7.64
CA ILE A 7 3.91 -9.47 7.23
C ILE A 7 4.19 -8.59 8.46
N LEU A 8 3.20 -8.38 9.33
CA LEU A 8 3.36 -7.61 10.56
C LEU A 8 4.44 -8.21 11.48
N TYR A 9 4.43 -9.53 11.66
CA TYR A 9 5.47 -10.23 12.42
C TYR A 9 6.86 -10.00 11.84
N ARG A 10 7.02 -10.04 10.52
CA ARG A 10 8.33 -9.84 9.86
C ARG A 10 8.84 -8.41 10.02
N ILE A 11 7.96 -7.42 9.85
CA ILE A 11 8.31 -6.01 10.09
C ILE A 11 8.68 -5.84 11.57
N PHE A 12 7.86 -6.35 12.49
CA PHE A 12 8.13 -6.28 13.92
C PHE A 12 9.47 -6.90 14.29
N ASN A 13 9.77 -8.12 13.82
CA ASN A 13 11.01 -8.82 14.11
C ASN A 13 12.24 -8.05 13.59
N SER A 14 12.12 -7.42 12.41
CA SER A 14 13.17 -6.55 11.88
C SER A 14 13.35 -5.27 12.72
N LEU A 15 12.26 -4.67 13.20
CA LEU A 15 12.31 -3.45 14.01
C LEU A 15 12.78 -3.70 15.44
N ASN A 16 12.51 -4.88 15.99
CA ASN A 16 12.89 -5.30 17.34
C ASN A 16 14.30 -5.88 17.42
N ASP A 17 15.11 -5.76 16.37
CA ASP A 17 16.52 -6.16 16.37
C ASP A 17 17.28 -5.39 17.48
N PRO A 18 17.94 -6.08 18.44
CA PRO A 18 18.69 -5.45 19.52
C PRO A 18 19.72 -4.42 19.05
N LYS A 19 20.25 -4.57 17.82
CA LYS A 19 21.22 -3.62 17.23
C LYS A 19 20.62 -2.26 16.92
N LYS A 20 19.29 -2.19 16.72
CA LYS A 20 18.58 -0.95 16.35
C LYS A 20 18.14 -0.11 17.55
N GLN A 21 18.17 -0.68 18.76
CA GLN A 21 17.84 -0.01 20.02
C GLN A 21 16.49 0.74 20.00
N ASN A 22 15.52 0.27 19.21
CA ASN A 22 14.21 0.91 19.13
C ASN A 22 13.41 0.66 20.40
N ASN A 23 12.82 1.73 20.97
CA ASN A 23 11.89 1.57 22.08
C ASN A 23 10.52 1.04 21.59
N ALA A 24 9.68 0.58 22.52
CA ALA A 24 8.40 -0.03 22.20
C ALA A 24 7.43 0.93 21.45
N GLY A 25 7.48 2.23 21.75
CA GLY A 25 6.68 3.25 21.08
C GLY A 25 7.10 3.43 19.62
N THR A 26 8.41 3.58 19.39
CA THR A 26 9.02 3.67 18.05
C THR A 26 8.71 2.44 17.21
N ILE A 27 8.81 1.22 17.77
CA ILE A 27 8.44 -0.01 17.06
C ILE A 27 6.98 0.03 16.63
N SER A 28 6.08 0.47 17.50
CA SER A 28 4.64 0.50 17.21
C SER A 28 4.30 1.51 16.11
N ILE A 29 4.93 2.70 16.15
CA ILE A 29 4.76 3.74 15.12
C ILE A 29 5.30 3.25 13.77
N LEU A 30 6.54 2.73 13.74
CA LEU A 30 7.17 2.25 12.51
C LEU A 30 6.41 1.06 11.92
N LEU A 31 6.00 0.10 12.76
CA LEU A 31 5.19 -1.03 12.33
C LEU A 31 3.88 -0.57 11.69
N THR A 32 3.20 0.40 12.30
CA THR A 32 1.96 1.00 11.78
C THR A 32 2.20 1.68 10.45
N ASN A 33 3.21 2.55 10.37
CA ASN A 33 3.50 3.30 9.16
C ASN A 33 3.90 2.37 8.01
N THR A 34 4.84 1.45 8.23
CA THR A 34 5.31 0.53 7.19
C THR A 34 4.19 -0.39 6.69
N SER A 35 3.41 -0.99 7.59
CA SER A 35 2.31 -1.87 7.17
C SER A 35 1.17 -1.11 6.50
N THR A 36 0.85 0.10 6.98
CA THR A 36 -0.16 0.95 6.33
C THR A 36 0.28 1.35 4.93
N LEU A 37 1.56 1.70 4.71
CA LEU A 37 2.08 2.01 3.38
C LEU A 37 1.94 0.82 2.42
N ILE A 38 2.24 -0.40 2.88
CA ILE A 38 2.07 -1.61 2.07
C ILE A 38 0.60 -1.81 1.68
N VAL A 39 -0.31 -1.71 2.65
CA VAL A 39 -1.75 -1.90 2.40
C VAL A 39 -2.29 -0.79 1.49
N TRP A 40 -1.94 0.47 1.78
CA TRP A 40 -2.32 1.62 0.98
C TRP A 40 -1.84 1.48 -0.46
N PHE A 41 -0.59 1.10 -0.68
CA PHE A 41 -0.03 0.92 -2.01
C PHE A 41 -0.75 -0.17 -2.79
N GLY A 42 -1.10 -1.29 -2.13
CA GLY A 42 -1.92 -2.34 -2.72
C GLY A 42 -3.32 -1.88 -3.12
N ILE A 43 -4.04 -1.20 -2.21
CA ILE A 43 -5.38 -0.65 -2.46
C ILE A 43 -5.33 0.37 -3.60
N TYR A 44 -4.37 1.30 -3.56
CA TYR A 44 -4.24 2.34 -4.57
C TYR A 44 -3.94 1.76 -5.96
N THR A 45 -3.07 0.75 -6.02
CA THR A 45 -2.80 0.03 -7.27
C THR A 45 -4.08 -0.62 -7.80
N MET A 46 -4.85 -1.31 -6.95
CA MET A 46 -6.14 -1.89 -7.36
C MET A 46 -7.13 -0.84 -7.87
N LEU A 47 -7.22 0.33 -7.21
CA LEU A 47 -8.08 1.42 -7.66
C LEU A 47 -7.69 1.90 -9.07
N LEU A 48 -6.40 2.04 -9.38
CA LEU A 48 -5.95 2.41 -10.72
C LEU A 48 -6.37 1.40 -11.80
N TYR A 49 -6.35 0.10 -11.49
CA TYR A 49 -6.85 -0.93 -12.41
C TYR A 49 -8.37 -0.83 -12.58
N ILE A 50 -9.12 -0.62 -11.50
CA ILE A 50 -10.57 -0.45 -11.56
C ILE A 50 -10.94 0.78 -12.39
N ASP A 51 -10.20 1.88 -12.22
CA ASP A 51 -10.41 3.10 -12.99
C ASP A 51 -10.14 2.92 -14.48
N TYR A 52 -9.07 2.20 -14.81
CA TYR A 52 -8.69 1.94 -16.20
C TYR A 52 -9.69 1.01 -16.91
N TYR A 53 -10.11 -0.08 -16.27
CA TYR A 53 -10.88 -1.15 -16.92
C TYR A 53 -12.39 -1.09 -16.71
N CYS A 54 -12.87 -0.51 -15.60
CA CYS A 54 -14.28 -0.58 -15.21
C CYS A 54 -14.97 0.80 -15.24
N PHE A 55 -14.65 1.67 -14.28
CA PHE A 55 -15.32 2.95 -14.08
C PHE A 55 -14.36 3.96 -13.48
N ASN A 56 -14.42 5.22 -13.92
CA ASN A 56 -13.54 6.31 -13.47
C ASN A 56 -13.93 6.81 -12.05
N ILE A 57 -13.79 5.94 -11.05
CA ILE A 57 -14.21 6.12 -9.66
C ILE A 57 -13.23 7.04 -8.90
N SER A 58 -11.95 7.08 -9.27
CA SER A 58 -10.98 7.98 -8.63
C SER A 58 -11.36 9.44 -8.71
N ASN A 59 -12.04 9.89 -9.77
CA ASN A 59 -12.50 11.28 -9.85
C ASN A 59 -13.55 11.62 -8.77
N ILE A 60 -14.30 10.63 -8.29
CA ILE A 60 -15.29 10.79 -7.21
C ILE A 60 -14.64 10.62 -5.84
N LEU A 61 -13.81 9.58 -5.68
CA LEU A 61 -13.19 9.24 -4.39
C LEU A 61 -11.99 10.12 -4.06
N ILE A 62 -11.19 10.53 -5.04
CA ILE A 62 -9.95 11.29 -4.85
C ILE A 62 -10.04 12.60 -5.64
N PRO A 63 -10.91 13.54 -5.22
CA PRO A 63 -11.12 14.78 -5.95
C PRO A 63 -9.88 15.69 -5.93
N ASN A 64 -9.01 15.54 -4.91
CA ASN A 64 -7.71 16.20 -4.88
C ASN A 64 -6.69 15.41 -4.05
N LYS A 65 -5.42 15.82 -4.13
CA LYS A 65 -4.29 15.20 -3.43
C LYS A 65 -4.40 15.18 -1.89
N PHE A 66 -5.16 16.08 -1.28
CA PHE A 66 -5.35 16.10 0.18
C PHE A 66 -6.22 14.95 0.66
N PHE A 67 -7.19 14.51 -0.15
CA PHE A 67 -8.02 13.34 0.20
C PHE A 67 -7.19 12.07 0.30
N VAL A 68 -6.12 11.93 -0.52
CA VAL A 68 -5.17 10.81 -0.39
C VAL A 68 -4.57 10.76 1.02
N LEU A 69 -4.14 11.90 1.55
CA LEU A 69 -3.56 11.96 2.90
C LEU A 69 -4.59 11.57 3.97
N ILE A 70 -5.83 12.06 3.85
CA ILE A 70 -6.92 11.71 4.76
C ILE A 70 -7.17 10.20 4.75
N TYR A 71 -7.24 9.57 3.58
CA TYR A 71 -7.42 8.12 3.47
C TYR A 71 -6.26 7.33 4.07
N VAL A 72 -5.02 7.76 3.85
CA VAL A 72 -3.84 7.13 4.45
C VAL A 72 -3.90 7.22 5.97
N VAL A 73 -4.28 8.38 6.53
CA VAL A 73 -4.39 8.56 7.99
C VAL A 73 -5.50 7.70 8.57
N ILE A 74 -6.69 7.68 7.95
CA ILE A 74 -7.80 6.81 8.37
C ILE A 74 -7.37 5.35 8.32
N LEU A 75 -6.72 4.92 7.24
CA LEU A 75 -6.21 3.56 7.10
C LEU A 75 -5.16 3.23 8.16
N ALA A 76 -4.28 4.17 8.51
CA ALA A 76 -3.29 4.00 9.58
C ALA A 76 -3.95 3.78 10.94
N LEU A 77 -4.98 4.58 11.26
CA LEU A 77 -5.73 4.45 12.51
C LEU A 77 -6.46 3.11 12.59
N LEU A 78 -7.15 2.71 11.52
CA LEU A 78 -7.82 1.41 11.43
C LEU A 78 -6.80 0.28 11.56
N ASN A 79 -5.70 0.36 10.83
CA ASN A 79 -4.66 -0.65 10.86
C ASN A 79 -4.05 -0.81 12.26
N TYR A 80 -3.75 0.30 12.91
CA TYR A 80 -3.26 0.30 14.28
C TYR A 80 -4.26 -0.37 15.24
N TYR A 81 -5.51 0.11 15.23
CA TYR A 81 -6.53 -0.32 16.18
C TYR A 81 -6.89 -1.81 16.03
N PHE A 82 -7.06 -2.29 14.79
CA PHE A 82 -7.53 -3.66 14.55
C PHE A 82 -6.42 -4.71 14.54
N PHE A 83 -5.20 -4.36 14.12
CA PHE A 83 -4.16 -5.37 13.85
C PHE A 83 -2.90 -5.22 14.71
N ILE A 84 -2.52 -4.01 15.12
CA ILE A 84 -1.21 -3.75 15.74
C ILE A 84 -1.30 -3.57 17.25
N LYS A 85 -2.29 -2.82 17.74
CA LYS A 85 -2.44 -2.45 19.17
C LYS A 85 -2.36 -3.66 20.10
N ASP A 86 -3.11 -4.71 19.80
CA ASP A 86 -3.20 -5.91 20.64
C ASP A 86 -2.08 -6.93 20.37
N LYS A 87 -1.21 -6.66 19.37
CA LYS A 87 -0.12 -7.55 18.94
C LYS A 87 -0.51 -9.02 18.72
N LYS A 88 -1.78 -9.29 18.34
CA LYS A 88 -2.32 -10.64 18.11
C LYS A 88 -1.48 -11.46 17.12
N PHE A 89 -0.77 -10.78 16.21
CA PHE A 89 0.13 -11.40 15.23
C PHE A 89 1.31 -12.15 15.85
N LEU A 90 1.72 -11.84 17.09
CA LEU A 90 2.79 -12.56 17.80
C LEU A 90 2.35 -13.95 18.30
N ASN A 91 1.05 -14.16 18.47
CA ASN A 91 0.51 -15.41 19.05
C ASN A 91 0.40 -16.55 18.04
N TYR A 92 0.76 -16.32 16.77
CA TYR A 92 0.61 -17.31 15.69
C TYR A 92 1.80 -18.26 15.55
N GLY A 93 2.84 -18.13 16.41
CA GLY A 93 4.01 -19.01 16.37
C GLY A 93 4.79 -18.92 15.06
N PHE A 94 4.78 -17.74 14.41
CA PHE A 94 5.52 -17.55 13.16
C PHE A 94 7.03 -17.63 13.42
N GLU A 95 7.74 -18.21 12.47
CA GLU A 95 9.20 -18.25 12.46
C GLU A 95 9.75 -17.29 11.40
N ALA A 96 10.90 -16.69 11.72
CA ALA A 96 11.61 -15.82 10.79
C ALA A 96 12.42 -16.64 9.77
N ASP A 97 11.74 -17.25 8.81
CA ASP A 97 12.38 -18.09 7.79
C ASP A 97 12.86 -17.29 6.54
N LYS A 98 13.82 -17.83 5.79
CA LYS A 98 14.33 -17.17 4.56
C LYS A 98 13.30 -17.17 3.44
N LYS A 99 12.51 -18.24 3.29
CA LYS A 99 11.54 -18.39 2.18
C LYS A 99 10.44 -17.35 2.26
N GLY A 100 9.82 -17.18 3.43
CA GLY A 100 8.78 -16.16 3.64
C GLY A 100 9.30 -14.73 3.51
N GLY A 101 10.58 -14.50 3.80
CA GLY A 101 11.26 -13.25 3.45
C GLY A 101 11.26 -12.98 1.93
N TYR A 102 11.67 -13.97 1.13
CA TYR A 102 11.65 -13.86 -0.33
C TYR A 102 10.24 -13.68 -0.88
N PHE A 103 9.23 -14.34 -0.31
CA PHE A 103 7.83 -14.14 -0.70
C PHE A 103 7.36 -12.71 -0.50
N ILE A 104 7.70 -12.08 0.64
CA ILE A 104 7.33 -10.67 0.88
C ILE A 104 8.02 -9.75 -0.11
N VAL A 105 9.33 -9.94 -0.36
CA VAL A 105 10.06 -9.13 -1.33
C VAL A 105 9.49 -9.31 -2.74
N GLY A 106 9.23 -10.55 -3.15
CA GLY A 106 8.60 -10.85 -4.44
C GLY A 106 7.23 -10.22 -4.58
N PHE A 107 6.41 -10.24 -3.52
CA PHE A 107 5.11 -9.58 -3.49
C PHE A 107 5.23 -8.05 -3.65
N ILE A 108 6.17 -7.42 -2.96
CA ILE A 108 6.42 -5.98 -3.09
C ILE A 108 6.90 -5.62 -4.50
N MET A 109 7.81 -6.42 -5.07
CA MET A 109 8.27 -6.23 -6.46
C MET A 109 7.12 -6.37 -7.45
N LEU A 110 6.28 -7.40 -7.30
CA LEU A 110 5.10 -7.61 -8.14
C LEU A 110 4.16 -6.41 -8.06
N MET A 111 3.84 -5.93 -6.85
CA MET A 111 3.02 -4.72 -6.69
C MET A 111 3.63 -3.50 -7.38
N ALA A 112 4.94 -3.28 -7.23
CA ALA A 112 5.62 -2.15 -7.84
C ALA A 112 5.58 -2.20 -9.37
N VAL A 113 5.83 -3.38 -9.97
CA VAL A 113 5.74 -3.58 -11.43
C VAL A 113 4.31 -3.38 -11.91
N SER A 114 3.32 -3.98 -11.23
CA SER A 114 1.90 -3.82 -11.58
C SER A 114 1.44 -2.37 -11.51
N PHE A 115 1.92 -1.61 -10.52
CA PHE A 115 1.66 -0.18 -10.39
C PHE A 115 2.25 0.63 -11.55
N VAL A 116 3.54 0.41 -11.87
CA VAL A 116 4.21 1.12 -12.98
C VAL A 116 3.52 0.83 -14.31
N PHE A 117 3.14 -0.42 -14.55
CA PHE A 117 2.43 -0.82 -15.76
C PHE A 117 1.12 -0.06 -15.93
N ILE A 118 0.22 -0.13 -14.94
CA ILE A 118 -1.09 0.52 -15.04
C ILE A 118 -0.99 2.06 -15.04
N ALA A 119 -0.03 2.62 -14.32
CA ALA A 119 0.19 4.07 -14.32
C ALA A 119 0.66 4.57 -15.68
N ASN A 120 1.49 3.81 -16.39
CA ASN A 120 1.94 4.17 -17.73
C ASN A 120 0.79 4.10 -18.75
N GLU A 121 0.01 3.03 -18.71
CA GLU A 121 -1.20 2.85 -19.52
C GLU A 121 -2.22 3.98 -19.31
N ASN A 122 -2.51 4.33 -18.05
CA ASN A 122 -3.40 5.45 -17.73
C ASN A 122 -2.87 6.78 -18.27
N ARG A 123 -1.56 7.03 -18.13
CA ARG A 123 -0.94 8.26 -18.62
C ARG A 123 -1.03 8.40 -20.14
N GLU A 124 -0.82 7.30 -20.87
CA GLU A 124 -0.92 7.29 -22.32
C GLU A 124 -2.36 7.56 -22.78
N ASN A 125 -3.36 6.93 -22.14
CA ASN A 125 -4.77 7.20 -22.43
C ASN A 125 -5.15 8.66 -22.19
N ILE A 126 -4.77 9.23 -21.05
CA ILE A 126 -5.02 10.66 -20.75
C ILE A 126 -4.35 11.57 -21.80
N SER A 127 -3.14 11.22 -22.26
CA SER A 127 -2.46 11.99 -23.31
C SER A 127 -3.24 11.97 -24.63
N LYS A 128 -3.72 10.79 -25.05
CA LYS A 128 -4.51 10.62 -26.27
C LYS A 128 -5.85 11.36 -26.20
N GLU A 129 -6.53 11.32 -25.05
CA GLU A 129 -7.79 12.06 -24.85
C GLU A 129 -7.58 13.57 -24.94
N ARG A 130 -6.52 14.09 -24.31
CA ARG A 130 -6.18 15.52 -24.38
C ARG A 130 -5.82 15.97 -25.79
N GLU A 131 -5.13 15.14 -26.55
CA GLU A 131 -4.79 15.41 -27.94
C GLU A 131 -6.05 15.47 -28.82
N LYS A 132 -6.96 14.50 -28.68
CA LYS A 132 -8.25 14.51 -29.38
C LYS A 132 -9.07 15.76 -29.07
N ALA A 133 -9.21 16.10 -27.79
CA ALA A 133 -9.95 17.30 -27.37
C ALA A 133 -9.31 18.59 -27.91
N ARG A 134 -7.99 18.64 -28.03
CA ARG A 134 -7.29 19.80 -28.62
C ARG A 134 -7.58 19.93 -30.12
N ILE A 135 -7.59 18.82 -30.86
CA ILE A 135 -7.89 18.80 -32.29
C ILE A 135 -9.34 19.23 -32.53
N GLU A 136 -10.29 18.70 -31.75
CA GLU A 136 -11.72 19.06 -31.86
C GLU A 136 -11.97 20.54 -31.56
N ASN A 137 -11.34 21.11 -30.52
CA ASN A 137 -11.48 22.53 -30.20
C ASN A 137 -10.74 23.48 -31.17
N SER A 138 -9.92 22.95 -32.07
CA SER A 138 -9.17 23.73 -33.07
C SER A 138 -9.83 23.75 -34.46
N LYS A 139 -10.92 23.02 -34.64
CA LYS A 139 -11.79 23.05 -35.84
C LYS A 139 -13.01 23.91 -35.58
#